data_AF-A0A9W9SBV4-F1
#
_entry.id   AF-A0A9W9SBV4-F1
#
_cell.length_a   1.000
_cell.length_b   1.000
_cell.length_c   1.000
_cell.angle_alpha   90.00
_cell.angle_beta   90.00
_cell.angle_gamma   90.00
#
_symmetry.space_group_name_H-M   'P 1'
#
loop_
_entity.id
_entity.type
_entity.pdbx_description
1 polymer ?
#
loop_
_entity_poly.entity_id
_entity_poly.type
_entity_poly.pdbx_seq_one_letter_code
_entity_poly.pdbx_strand_id
1 'polypeptide(L)'
;MENMSAVALGRLTSYEQWKPWLSQIKVIALEADIWQQINPELLVEPERPLPPLKPMPSEIRQDAQSTSDLTNQEVARLRDLRGIYQQERSEYESQSKARRMIIGIIVATIDPKYKSYLLGQLTPYQQLRTLSELFQASDRTHIQMLRRKWRSLFEFRVTHDTAEKWLLDVHQQYIEGNAAGVPEIQHQESVIFDILHCLKHIAPGFCDIWYHEVFNKSRKIEVPRLIRIFQGQREF
;
A
#
# COMPACT_ATOMS: atom_id res chain seq x y z
N MET A 1 19.78 -9.14 -12.15
CA MET A 1 18.38 -8.78 -12.48
C MET A 1 17.55 -10.03 -12.32
N GLU A 2 17.37 -10.46 -11.07
CA GLU A 2 16.49 -11.58 -10.74
C GLU A 2 15.03 -11.16 -10.93
N ASN A 3 14.21 -12.15 -11.31
CA ASN A 3 12.78 -12.05 -11.50
C ASN A 3 12.08 -11.37 -10.32
N MET A 4 11.78 -10.07 -10.43
CA MET A 4 10.62 -9.47 -9.75
C MET A 4 9.34 -9.67 -10.58
N SER A 5 9.33 -10.65 -11.49
CA SER A 5 8.12 -11.08 -12.17
C SER A 5 7.28 -11.87 -11.18
N ALA A 6 6.04 -11.40 -11.01
CA ALA A 6 4.97 -11.99 -10.22
C ALA A 6 5.01 -11.76 -8.70
N VAL A 7 5.10 -10.51 -8.25
CA VAL A 7 4.20 -10.14 -7.15
C VAL A 7 2.79 -10.21 -7.75
N ALA A 8 2.02 -11.23 -7.37
CA ALA A 8 0.62 -11.39 -7.78
C ALA A 8 -0.20 -10.28 -7.12
N LEU A 9 -0.13 -9.08 -7.69
CA LEU A 9 -0.93 -7.94 -7.28
C LEU A 9 -2.40 -8.32 -7.42
N GLY A 10 -3.14 -8.22 -6.31
CA GLY A 10 -4.58 -8.43 -6.32
C GLY A 10 -5.26 -7.52 -7.34
N ARG A 11 -6.30 -8.01 -8.02
CA ARG A 11 -7.00 -7.24 -9.05
C ARG A 11 -7.81 -6.11 -8.41
N LEU A 12 -7.65 -4.87 -8.86
CA LEU A 12 -8.43 -3.71 -8.43
C LEU A 12 -9.82 -3.72 -9.11
N THR A 13 -10.82 -4.16 -8.37
CA THR A 13 -12.21 -4.32 -8.82
C THR A 13 -13.19 -3.40 -8.06
N SER A 14 -12.86 -3.06 -6.81
CA SER A 14 -13.68 -2.25 -5.90
C SER A 14 -12.82 -1.24 -5.13
N TYR A 15 -13.49 -0.25 -4.54
CA TYR A 15 -12.84 0.78 -3.71
C TYR A 15 -12.16 0.22 -2.46
N GLU A 16 -12.61 -0.93 -1.95
CA GLU A 16 -12.04 -1.60 -0.78
C GLU A 16 -10.59 -2.02 -1.02
N GLN A 17 -10.30 -2.37 -2.27
CA GLN A 17 -8.99 -2.84 -2.69
C GLN A 17 -8.04 -1.68 -2.98
N TRP A 18 -8.52 -0.43 -3.02
CA TRP A 18 -7.72 0.74 -3.38
C TRP A 18 -6.48 0.90 -2.51
N LYS A 19 -6.64 1.01 -1.18
CA LYS A 19 -5.51 1.23 -0.27
C LYS A 19 -4.51 0.06 -0.29
N PRO A 20 -4.94 -1.21 -0.15
CA PRO A 20 -4.01 -2.34 -0.24
C PRO A 20 -3.30 -2.45 -1.59
N TRP A 21 -4.00 -2.16 -2.69
CA TRP A 21 -3.46 -2.21 -4.04
C TRP A 21 -2.44 -1.09 -4.29
N LEU A 22 -2.78 0.15 -3.91
CA LEU A 22 -1.88 1.29 -4.00
C LEU A 22 -0.63 1.08 -3.13
N SER A 23 -0.79 0.49 -1.95
CA SER A 23 0.34 0.17 -1.07
C SER A 23 1.35 -0.77 -1.73
N GLN A 24 0.90 -1.75 -2.52
CA GLN A 24 1.80 -2.66 -3.21
C GLN A 24 2.57 -1.93 -4.34
N ILE A 25 1.90 -1.04 -5.08
CA ILE A 25 2.57 -0.17 -6.07
C ILE A 25 3.57 0.76 -5.39
N LYS A 26 3.22 1.31 -4.23
CA LYS A 26 4.10 2.18 -3.43
C LYS A 26 5.38 1.46 -3.03
N VAL A 27 5.31 0.20 -2.60
CA VAL A 27 6.51 -0.60 -2.26
C VAL A 27 7.43 -0.71 -3.48
N ILE A 28 6.89 -1.12 -4.63
CA ILE A 28 7.65 -1.26 -5.89
C ILE A 28 8.27 0.09 -6.32
N ALA A 29 7.52 1.18 -6.14
CA ALA A 29 7.98 2.52 -6.49
C ALA A 29 9.05 3.06 -5.53
N LEU A 30 9.01 2.70 -4.25
CA LEU A 30 10.03 3.05 -3.27
C LEU A 30 11.33 2.29 -3.52
N GLU A 31 11.26 1.00 -3.86
CA GLU A 31 12.43 0.21 -4.26
C GLU A 31 13.13 0.77 -5.50
N ALA A 32 12.37 1.39 -6.41
CA ALA A 32 12.89 2.04 -7.60
C ALA A 32 13.18 3.54 -7.43
N ASP A 33 13.01 4.09 -6.22
CA ASP A 33 13.18 5.50 -5.88
C ASP A 33 12.40 6.48 -6.79
N ILE A 34 11.16 6.13 -7.13
CA ILE A 34 10.27 6.94 -7.99
C ILE A 34 8.94 7.31 -7.33
N TRP A 35 8.67 6.87 -6.09
CA TRP A 35 7.38 7.13 -5.42
C TRP A 35 7.01 8.61 -5.41
N GLN A 36 7.96 9.50 -5.13
CA GLN A 36 7.73 10.94 -5.09
C GLN A 36 7.28 11.53 -6.44
N GLN A 37 7.60 10.85 -7.55
CA GLN A 37 7.23 11.29 -8.90
C GLN A 37 5.86 10.78 -9.35
N ILE A 38 5.33 9.75 -8.67
CA ILE A 38 4.09 9.07 -9.09
C ILE A 38 2.98 9.13 -8.04
N ASN A 39 3.24 9.66 -6.86
CA ASN A 39 2.32 9.67 -5.74
C ASN A 39 1.02 10.42 -6.09
N PRO A 40 -0.14 9.74 -6.17
CA PRO A 40 -1.41 10.38 -6.55
C PRO A 40 -1.96 11.34 -5.49
N GLU A 41 -1.42 11.32 -4.27
CA GLU A 41 -1.81 12.24 -3.19
C GLU A 41 -1.23 13.65 -3.40
N LEU A 42 -0.23 13.81 -4.26
CA LEU A 42 0.30 15.11 -4.62
C LEU A 42 -0.75 15.90 -5.42
N LEU A 43 -0.97 17.15 -5.05
CA LEU A 43 -1.96 18.04 -5.68
C LEU A 43 -1.62 18.36 -7.15
N VAL A 44 -0.34 18.31 -7.49
CA VAL A 44 0.19 18.65 -8.81
C VAL A 44 1.09 17.51 -9.27
N GLU A 45 1.03 17.19 -10.56
CA GLU A 45 1.93 16.23 -11.19
C GLU A 45 3.39 16.72 -11.05
N PRO A 46 4.29 15.92 -10.44
CA PRO A 46 5.69 16.25 -10.38
C PRO A 46 6.31 16.35 -11.77
N GLU A 47 7.20 17.31 -11.97
CA GLU A 47 7.94 17.40 -13.22
C GLU A 47 8.76 16.14 -13.48
N ARG A 48 8.74 15.67 -14.73
CA ARG A 48 9.54 14.53 -15.13
C ARG A 48 11.03 14.91 -15.08
N PRO A 49 11.89 14.08 -14.46
CA PRO A 49 13.34 14.30 -14.51
C PRO A 49 13.83 14.41 -15.94
N LEU A 50 14.71 15.36 -16.21
CA LEU A 50 15.40 15.46 -17.50
C LEU A 50 16.57 14.46 -17.55
N PRO A 51 16.91 13.94 -18.74
CA PRO A 51 18.11 13.15 -18.90
C PRO A 51 19.35 14.00 -18.57
N PRO A 52 20.35 13.46 -17.87
CA PRO A 52 21.57 14.19 -17.58
C PRO A 52 22.29 14.55 -18.88
N LEU A 53 22.98 15.70 -18.89
CA LEU A 53 23.71 16.19 -20.05
C LEU A 53 25.13 15.63 -20.05
N LYS A 54 25.59 15.21 -21.22
CA LYS A 54 26.94 14.65 -21.37
C LYS A 54 27.99 15.77 -21.22
N PRO A 55 28.96 15.62 -20.30
CA PRO A 55 30.00 16.62 -20.11
C PRO A 55 30.85 16.84 -21.36
N MET A 56 30.95 18.10 -21.77
CA MET A 56 31.73 18.55 -22.92
C MET A 56 33.07 19.17 -22.51
N PRO A 57 34.12 19.13 -23.35
CA PRO A 57 35.39 19.82 -23.08
C PRO A 57 35.23 21.30 -22.76
N SER A 58 34.24 21.96 -23.37
CA SER A 58 33.89 23.36 -23.16
C SER A 58 33.41 23.70 -21.74
N GLU A 59 32.97 22.70 -20.97
CA GLU A 59 32.61 22.87 -19.55
C GLU A 59 33.84 22.98 -18.64
N ILE A 60 34.99 22.46 -19.07
CA ILE A 60 36.26 22.59 -18.34
C ILE A 60 36.97 23.87 -18.77
N ARG A 61 36.99 24.16 -20.08
CA ARG A 61 37.62 25.37 -20.64
C ARG A 61 36.81 25.85 -21.84
N GLN A 62 36.29 27.07 -21.80
CA GLN A 62 35.29 27.58 -22.76
C GLN A 62 35.72 27.50 -24.24
N ASP A 63 37.01 27.64 -24.53
CA ASP A 63 37.58 27.60 -25.87
C ASP A 63 37.86 26.17 -26.38
N ALA A 64 37.85 25.18 -25.49
CA ALA A 64 38.13 23.78 -25.84
C ALA A 64 36.94 23.15 -26.59
N GLN A 65 37.18 22.77 -27.84
CA GLN A 65 36.20 22.07 -28.69
C GLN A 65 36.40 20.56 -28.65
N SER A 66 37.61 20.12 -28.30
CA SER A 66 38.00 18.73 -28.23
C SER A 66 38.81 18.43 -26.97
N THR A 67 38.95 17.15 -26.66
CA THR A 67 39.84 16.70 -25.57
C THR A 67 41.30 17.01 -25.83
N SER A 68 41.70 17.20 -27.09
CA SER A 68 43.08 17.54 -27.47
C SER A 68 43.46 18.96 -27.09
N ASP A 69 42.47 19.83 -26.90
CA ASP A 69 42.68 21.22 -26.49
C ASP A 69 42.99 21.30 -24.99
N LEU A 70 42.68 20.26 -24.22
CA LEU A 70 42.81 20.23 -22.77
C LEU A 70 44.19 19.75 -22.31
N THR A 71 44.67 20.32 -21.21
CA THR A 71 45.85 19.83 -20.49
C THR A 71 45.56 18.49 -19.80
N ASN A 72 46.60 17.74 -19.41
CA ASN A 72 46.44 16.46 -18.71
C ASN A 72 45.58 16.56 -17.43
N GLN A 73 45.68 17.66 -16.69
CA GLN A 73 44.88 17.88 -15.49
C GLN A 73 43.41 18.15 -15.83
N GLU A 74 43.15 18.90 -16.90
CA GLU A 74 41.79 19.17 -17.40
C GLU A 74 41.13 17.93 -18.00
N VAL A 75 41.90 17.08 -18.68
CA VAL A 75 41.45 15.76 -19.16
C VAL A 75 41.06 14.86 -17.98
N ALA A 76 41.82 14.90 -16.88
CA ALA A 76 41.47 14.15 -15.67
C ALA A 76 40.13 14.64 -15.08
N ARG A 77 39.92 15.96 -14.95
CA ARG A 77 38.65 16.54 -14.50
C ARG A 77 37.48 16.16 -15.41
N LEU A 78 37.66 16.23 -16.74
CA LEU A 78 36.62 15.82 -17.70
C LEU A 78 36.29 14.32 -17.57
N ARG A 79 37.29 13.48 -17.27
CA ARG A 79 37.07 12.05 -17.02
C ARG A 79 36.22 11.85 -15.76
N ASP A 80 36.49 12.58 -14.69
CA ASP A 80 35.73 12.49 -13.44
C ASP A 80 34.27 12.92 -13.67
N LEU A 81 34.03 14.06 -14.36
CA LEU A 81 32.69 14.50 -14.73
C LEU A 81 31.95 13.47 -15.58
N ARG A 82 32.65 12.84 -16.55
CA ARG A 82 32.06 11.77 -17.36
C ARG A 82 31.74 10.52 -16.54
N GLY A 83 32.48 10.25 -15.48
CA GLY A 83 32.17 9.20 -14.50
C GLY A 83 30.86 9.49 -13.76
N ILE A 84 30.71 10.71 -13.24
CA ILE A 84 29.47 11.18 -12.59
C ILE A 84 28.29 11.08 -13.56
N TYR A 85 28.44 11.61 -14.78
CA TYR A 85 27.41 11.53 -15.82
C TYR A 85 26.98 10.10 -16.14
N GLN A 86 27.92 9.14 -16.19
CA GLN A 86 27.57 7.74 -16.42
C GLN A 86 26.71 7.16 -15.29
N GLN A 87 27.03 7.52 -14.04
CA GLN A 87 26.24 7.13 -12.89
C GLN A 87 24.83 7.74 -12.94
N GLU A 88 24.73 9.07 -13.08
CA GLU A 88 23.44 9.78 -13.17
C GLU A 88 22.58 9.27 -14.33
N ARG A 89 23.20 8.97 -15.47
CA ARG A 89 22.50 8.43 -16.64
C ARG A 89 21.96 7.03 -16.35
N SER A 90 22.74 6.18 -15.69
CA SER A 90 22.31 4.83 -15.29
C SER A 90 21.11 4.90 -14.35
N GLU A 91 21.15 5.80 -13.36
CA GLU A 91 20.05 6.06 -12.43
C GLU A 91 18.79 6.55 -13.17
N TYR A 92 18.94 7.54 -14.08
CA TYR A 92 17.85 8.04 -14.91
C TYR A 92 17.21 6.94 -15.78
N GLU A 93 18.02 6.11 -16.44
CA GLU A 93 17.54 5.00 -17.27
C GLU A 93 16.79 3.95 -16.43
N SER A 94 17.31 3.63 -15.22
CA SER A 94 16.66 2.74 -14.27
C SER A 94 15.29 3.25 -13.83
N GLN A 95 15.21 4.50 -13.39
CA GLN A 95 13.94 5.13 -12.99
C GLN A 95 12.95 5.22 -14.17
N SER A 96 13.44 5.51 -15.38
CA SER A 96 12.62 5.55 -16.59
C SER A 96 12.00 4.18 -16.92
N LYS A 97 12.78 3.11 -16.76
CA LYS A 97 12.30 1.73 -16.90
C LYS A 97 11.26 1.39 -15.82
N ALA A 98 11.51 1.77 -14.58
CA ALA A 98 10.58 1.55 -13.46
C ALA A 98 9.23 2.26 -13.68
N ARG A 99 9.23 3.51 -14.16
CA ARG A 99 7.99 4.22 -14.52
C ARG A 99 7.17 3.47 -15.57
N ARG A 100 7.81 2.96 -16.63
CA ARG A 100 7.12 2.16 -17.67
C ARG A 100 6.59 0.84 -17.12
N MET A 101 7.37 0.19 -16.26
CA MET A 101 6.96 -1.03 -15.58
C MET A 101 5.69 -0.80 -14.74
N ILE A 102 5.65 0.29 -13.97
CA ILE A 102 4.47 0.64 -13.16
C ILE A 102 3.23 0.88 -14.04
N ILE A 103 3.36 1.54 -15.18
CA ILE A 103 2.23 1.66 -16.14
C ILE A 103 1.71 0.27 -16.53
N GLY A 104 2.62 -0.65 -16.88
CA GLY A 104 2.25 -2.02 -17.21
C GLY A 104 1.55 -2.74 -16.06
N ILE A 105 2.05 -2.56 -14.85
CA ILE A 105 1.46 -3.10 -13.61
C ILE A 105 0.04 -2.58 -13.40
N ILE A 106 -0.16 -1.26 -13.50
CA ILE A 106 -1.47 -0.63 -13.29
C ILE A 106 -2.47 -1.23 -14.29
N VAL A 107 -2.15 -1.21 -15.58
CA VAL A 107 -3.05 -1.70 -16.64
C VAL A 107 -3.34 -3.20 -16.52
N ALA A 108 -2.37 -4.00 -16.05
CA ALA A 108 -2.53 -5.44 -15.87
C ALA A 108 -3.42 -5.80 -14.67
N THR A 109 -3.41 -4.96 -13.62
CA THR A 109 -4.00 -5.30 -12.32
C THR A 109 -5.34 -4.63 -12.06
N ILE A 110 -5.79 -3.71 -12.91
CA ILE A 110 -7.16 -3.16 -12.83
C ILE A 110 -8.18 -4.02 -13.58
N ASP A 111 -9.43 -3.98 -13.13
CA ASP A 111 -10.54 -4.59 -13.87
C ASP A 111 -10.71 -3.92 -15.26
N PRO A 112 -10.92 -4.69 -16.35
CA PRO A 112 -11.10 -4.21 -17.71
C PRO A 112 -12.11 -3.08 -17.84
N LYS A 113 -13.18 -3.07 -17.03
CA LYS A 113 -14.19 -2.01 -17.07
C LYS A 113 -13.65 -0.63 -16.70
N TYR A 114 -12.51 -0.55 -16.02
CA TYR A 114 -11.87 0.71 -15.65
C TYR A 114 -10.76 1.14 -16.61
N LYS A 115 -10.36 0.29 -17.58
CA LYS A 115 -9.28 0.62 -18.52
C LYS A 115 -9.60 1.81 -19.41
N SER A 116 -10.87 2.02 -19.74
CA SER A 116 -11.32 3.18 -20.54
C SER A 116 -11.04 4.52 -19.87
N TYR A 117 -11.03 4.58 -18.53
CA TYR A 117 -10.71 5.79 -17.78
C TYR A 117 -9.22 6.17 -17.88
N LEU A 118 -8.35 5.21 -18.22
CA LEU A 118 -6.91 5.44 -18.39
C LEU A 118 -6.53 5.89 -19.80
N LEU A 119 -7.50 6.01 -20.72
CA LEU A 119 -7.23 6.52 -22.06
C LEU A 119 -6.70 7.95 -21.98
N GLY A 120 -5.56 8.20 -22.62
CA GLY A 120 -4.89 9.51 -22.60
C GLY A 120 -4.02 9.75 -21.35
N GLN A 121 -4.02 8.87 -20.36
CA GLN A 121 -3.15 8.98 -19.17
C GLN A 121 -1.79 8.35 -19.46
N LEU A 122 -0.78 9.19 -19.69
CA LEU A 122 0.54 8.80 -20.20
C LEU A 122 1.57 8.53 -19.11
N THR A 123 1.33 9.03 -17.89
CA THR A 123 2.24 8.86 -16.76
C THR A 123 1.63 7.97 -15.67
N PRO A 124 2.46 7.31 -14.85
CA PRO A 124 1.96 6.58 -13.69
C PRO A 124 1.18 7.50 -12.74
N TYR A 125 1.63 8.74 -12.54
CA TYR A 125 0.94 9.73 -11.70
C TYR A 125 -0.50 9.95 -12.19
N GLN A 126 -0.64 10.26 -13.47
CA GLN A 126 -1.94 10.49 -14.10
C GLN A 126 -2.87 9.29 -13.94
N GLN A 127 -2.38 8.08 -14.21
CA GLN A 127 -3.16 6.85 -14.06
C GLN A 127 -3.59 6.63 -12.60
N LEU A 128 -2.66 6.77 -11.65
CA LEU A 128 -2.95 6.60 -10.23
C LEU A 128 -3.91 7.68 -9.72
N ARG A 129 -3.81 8.92 -10.23
CA ARG A 129 -4.71 10.02 -9.85
C ARG A 129 -6.13 9.82 -10.36
N THR A 130 -6.29 9.41 -11.63
CA THR A 130 -7.61 9.05 -12.16
C THR A 130 -8.23 7.90 -11.37
N LEU A 131 -7.45 6.86 -11.06
CA LEU A 131 -7.94 5.75 -10.25
C LEU A 131 -8.24 6.19 -8.80
N SER A 132 -7.45 7.09 -8.23
CA SER A 132 -7.74 7.61 -6.89
C SER A 132 -9.09 8.33 -6.88
N GLU A 133 -9.40 9.13 -7.89
CA GLU A 133 -10.70 9.80 -7.97
C GLU A 133 -11.88 8.83 -8.12
N LEU A 134 -11.67 7.69 -8.79
CA LEU A 134 -12.69 6.65 -8.98
C LEU A 134 -12.90 5.75 -7.76
N PHE A 135 -11.82 5.44 -7.03
CA PHE A 135 -11.80 4.40 -5.99
C PHE A 135 -11.56 4.93 -4.59
N GLN A 136 -11.14 6.18 -4.42
CA GLN A 136 -11.13 6.83 -3.13
C GLN A 136 -12.58 7.06 -2.74
N ALA A 137 -13.15 6.09 -2.02
CA ALA A 137 -14.38 6.31 -1.30
C ALA A 137 -14.22 7.58 -0.46
N SER A 138 -15.21 8.47 -0.47
CA SER A 138 -15.25 9.53 0.53
C SER A 138 -15.12 8.88 1.91
N ASP A 139 -14.41 9.52 2.85
CA ASP A 139 -14.19 8.93 4.17
C ASP A 139 -15.50 8.47 4.82
N ARG A 140 -16.60 9.19 4.55
CA ARG A 140 -17.96 8.81 4.95
C ARG A 140 -18.44 7.51 4.31
N THR A 141 -18.31 7.34 3.00
CA THR A 141 -18.72 6.11 2.30
C THR A 141 -17.91 4.91 2.78
N HIS A 142 -16.61 5.09 2.98
CA HIS A 142 -15.72 4.05 3.50
C HIS A 142 -16.11 3.62 4.92
N ILE A 143 -16.33 4.58 5.82
CA ILE A 143 -16.79 4.33 7.19
C ILE A 143 -18.14 3.59 7.18
N GLN A 144 -19.11 4.01 6.38
CA GLN A 144 -20.43 3.35 6.34
C GLN A 144 -20.34 1.91 5.80
N MET A 145 -19.44 1.64 4.85
CA MET A 145 -19.20 0.28 4.37
C MET A 145 -18.57 -0.58 5.46
N LEU A 146 -17.47 -0.14 6.07
CA LEU A 146 -16.81 -0.89 7.15
C LEU A 146 -17.80 -1.18 8.28
N ARG A 147 -18.65 -0.20 8.60
CA ARG A 147 -19.76 -0.35 9.55
C ARG A 147 -20.76 -1.43 9.14
N ARG A 148 -21.15 -1.48 7.86
CA ARG A 148 -22.07 -2.51 7.34
C ARG A 148 -21.43 -3.90 7.40
N LYS A 149 -20.18 -4.04 6.98
CA LYS A 149 -19.42 -5.30 7.07
C LYS A 149 -19.30 -5.78 8.51
N TRP A 150 -18.88 -4.88 9.39
CA TRP A 150 -18.78 -5.14 10.83
C TRP A 150 -20.08 -5.71 11.37
N ARG A 151 -21.21 -5.02 11.16
CA ARG A 151 -22.52 -5.48 11.63
C ARG A 151 -22.90 -6.85 11.07
N SER A 152 -22.66 -7.09 9.78
CA SER A 152 -22.98 -8.38 9.16
C SER A 152 -22.24 -9.56 9.78
N LEU A 153 -21.05 -9.35 10.38
CA LEU A 153 -20.32 -10.42 11.07
C LEU A 153 -21.04 -10.89 12.34
N PHE A 154 -21.83 -10.03 12.98
CA PHE A 154 -22.55 -10.35 14.22
C PHE A 154 -24.03 -10.71 13.98
N GLU A 155 -24.52 -10.59 12.74
CA GLU A 155 -25.88 -11.01 12.34
C GLU A 155 -26.01 -12.55 12.24
N PHE A 156 -24.92 -13.25 11.93
CA PHE A 156 -24.91 -14.71 11.78
C PHE A 156 -24.52 -15.42 13.07
N ARG A 157 -25.10 -16.60 13.31
CA ARG A 157 -24.68 -17.49 14.39
C ARG A 157 -23.40 -18.22 13.99
N VAL A 158 -22.36 -18.03 14.79
CA VAL A 158 -21.07 -18.71 14.63
C VAL A 158 -21.20 -20.18 15.03
N THR A 159 -20.67 -21.08 14.20
CA THR A 159 -20.59 -22.52 14.46
C THR A 159 -19.15 -22.95 14.69
N HIS A 160 -18.92 -24.15 15.22
CA HIS A 160 -17.57 -24.67 15.46
C HIS A 160 -16.70 -24.68 14.19
N ASP A 161 -17.29 -25.01 13.04
CA ASP A 161 -16.61 -25.12 11.73
C ASP A 161 -16.31 -23.75 11.11
N THR A 162 -17.12 -22.74 11.42
CA THR A 162 -16.99 -21.39 10.84
C THR A 162 -16.24 -20.41 11.75
N ALA A 163 -16.04 -20.75 13.02
CA ALA A 163 -15.46 -19.86 14.02
C ALA A 163 -14.05 -19.37 13.66
N GLU A 164 -13.20 -20.20 13.09
CA GLU A 164 -11.83 -19.79 12.74
C GLU A 164 -11.82 -18.72 11.64
N LYS A 165 -12.55 -18.98 10.55
CA LYS A 165 -12.73 -18.01 9.47
C LYS A 165 -13.39 -16.73 9.98
N TRP A 166 -14.44 -16.86 10.78
CA TRP A 166 -15.13 -15.71 11.37
C TRP A 166 -14.22 -14.87 12.25
N LEU A 167 -13.35 -15.48 13.06
CA LEU A 167 -12.36 -14.75 13.87
C LEU A 167 -11.33 -14.03 13.02
N LEU A 168 -10.90 -14.62 11.90
CA LEU A 168 -10.02 -13.97 10.95
C LEU A 168 -10.70 -12.73 10.33
N ASP A 169 -11.94 -12.88 9.90
CA ASP A 169 -12.74 -11.80 9.33
C ASP A 169 -12.97 -10.67 10.36
N VAL A 170 -13.31 -11.00 11.61
CA VAL A 170 -13.45 -10.04 12.72
C VAL A 170 -12.13 -9.32 13.01
N HIS A 171 -11.01 -10.04 13.07
CA HIS A 171 -9.70 -9.45 13.32
C HIS A 171 -9.30 -8.47 12.21
N GLN A 172 -9.50 -8.86 10.94
CA GLN A 172 -9.24 -8.01 9.80
C GLN A 172 -10.12 -6.75 9.83
N GLN A 173 -11.43 -6.89 10.05
CA GLN A 173 -12.34 -5.75 10.10
C GLN A 173 -12.10 -4.85 11.32
N TYR A 174 -11.64 -5.40 12.44
CA TYR A 174 -11.21 -4.61 13.60
C TYR A 174 -10.01 -3.72 13.25
N ILE A 175 -8.97 -4.28 12.61
CA ILE A 175 -7.78 -3.50 12.21
C ILE A 175 -8.18 -2.39 11.22
N GLU A 176 -8.91 -2.74 10.17
CA GLU A 176 -9.34 -1.79 9.13
C GLU A 176 -10.27 -0.72 9.69
N GLY A 177 -11.27 -1.12 10.47
CA GLY A 177 -12.26 -0.24 11.06
C GLY A 177 -11.71 0.68 12.15
N ASN A 178 -10.78 0.18 12.97
CA ASN A 178 -10.12 0.98 13.98
C ASN A 178 -9.24 2.07 13.34
N ALA A 179 -8.45 1.70 12.31
CA ALA A 179 -7.63 2.64 11.57
C ALA A 179 -8.45 3.70 10.82
N ALA A 180 -9.66 3.35 10.38
CA ALA A 180 -10.58 4.26 9.70
C ALA A 180 -11.45 5.10 10.65
N GLY A 181 -11.37 4.92 11.97
CA GLY A 181 -12.15 5.70 12.94
C GLY A 181 -13.64 5.31 13.00
N VAL A 182 -14.00 4.06 12.70
CA VAL A 182 -15.41 3.61 12.74
C VAL A 182 -15.93 3.63 14.18
N PRO A 183 -17.01 4.40 14.51
CA PRO A 183 -17.42 4.63 15.90
C PRO A 183 -17.68 3.37 16.73
N GLU A 184 -18.33 2.34 16.15
CA GLU A 184 -18.58 1.08 16.85
C GLU A 184 -17.31 0.29 17.23
N ILE A 185 -16.22 0.50 16.50
CA ILE A 185 -14.99 -0.28 16.65
C ILE A 185 -14.00 0.45 17.58
N GLN A 186 -14.19 1.75 17.82
CA GLN A 186 -13.33 2.55 18.71
C GLN A 186 -13.43 2.11 20.18
N HIS A 187 -14.55 1.53 20.58
CA HIS A 187 -14.78 1.09 21.95
C HIS A 187 -14.42 -0.39 22.12
N GLN A 188 -13.16 -0.62 22.52
CA GLN A 188 -12.60 -1.97 22.65
C GLN A 188 -13.43 -2.91 23.53
N GLU A 189 -13.99 -2.39 24.63
CA GLU A 189 -14.86 -3.16 25.54
C GLU A 189 -16.15 -3.61 24.85
N SER A 190 -16.76 -2.77 24.02
CA SER A 190 -17.95 -3.11 23.23
C SER A 190 -17.62 -4.18 22.19
N VAL A 191 -16.49 -4.07 21.50
CA VAL A 191 -16.04 -5.08 20.54
C VAL A 191 -15.79 -6.43 21.23
N ILE A 192 -15.16 -6.43 22.40
CA ILE A 192 -14.94 -7.64 23.18
C ILE A 192 -16.28 -8.25 23.60
N PHE A 193 -17.23 -7.44 24.05
CA PHE A 193 -18.57 -7.89 24.41
C PHE A 193 -19.24 -8.61 23.24
N ASP A 194 -19.25 -7.99 22.05
CA ASP A 194 -19.89 -8.55 20.86
C ASP A 194 -19.25 -9.88 20.44
N ILE A 195 -17.92 -9.98 20.51
CA ILE A 195 -17.18 -11.22 20.21
C ILE A 195 -17.57 -12.33 21.19
N LEU A 196 -17.51 -12.06 22.49
CA LEU A 196 -17.86 -13.04 23.53
C LEU A 196 -19.33 -13.46 23.42
N HIS A 197 -20.22 -12.53 23.08
CA HIS A 197 -21.64 -12.83 22.88
C HIS A 197 -21.85 -13.82 21.73
N CYS A 198 -21.22 -13.61 20.57
CA CYS A 198 -21.31 -14.52 19.43
C CYS A 198 -20.66 -15.89 19.71
N LEU A 199 -19.55 -15.93 20.44
CA LEU A 199 -18.85 -17.18 20.78
C LEU A 199 -19.53 -17.98 21.90
N LYS A 200 -20.42 -17.37 22.68
CA LYS A 200 -21.04 -17.99 23.86
C LYS A 200 -21.75 -19.32 23.55
N HIS A 201 -22.31 -19.45 22.35
CA HIS A 201 -22.97 -20.68 21.92
C HIS A 201 -22.00 -21.87 21.76
N ILE A 202 -20.77 -21.62 21.31
CA ILE A 202 -19.78 -22.67 20.99
C ILE A 202 -18.73 -22.85 22.08
N ALA A 203 -18.51 -21.83 22.92
CA ALA A 203 -17.50 -21.87 23.97
C ALA A 203 -17.95 -21.10 25.22
N PRO A 204 -19.02 -21.55 25.90
CA PRO A 204 -19.61 -20.83 27.02
C PRO A 204 -18.61 -20.63 28.18
N GLY A 205 -17.83 -21.65 28.52
CA GLY A 205 -16.84 -21.57 29.61
C GLY A 205 -15.76 -20.51 29.37
N PHE A 206 -15.22 -20.43 28.15
CA PHE A 206 -14.29 -19.36 27.77
C PHE A 206 -14.96 -17.99 27.91
N CYS A 207 -16.18 -17.86 27.38
CA CYS A 207 -16.89 -16.59 27.36
C CYS A 207 -17.23 -16.10 28.77
N ASP A 208 -17.67 -16.97 29.66
CA ASP A 208 -18.02 -16.58 31.03
C ASP A 208 -16.77 -16.16 31.83
N ILE A 209 -15.63 -16.86 31.66
CA ILE A 209 -14.35 -16.47 32.28
C ILE A 209 -13.91 -15.10 31.78
N TRP A 210 -13.84 -14.90 30.46
CA TRP A 210 -13.34 -13.65 29.90
C TRP A 210 -14.30 -12.49 30.07
N TYR A 211 -15.60 -12.75 30.10
CA TYR A 211 -16.60 -11.75 30.47
C TYR A 211 -16.37 -11.26 31.90
N HIS A 212 -16.19 -12.19 32.84
CA HIS A 212 -15.89 -11.84 34.23
C HIS A 212 -14.55 -11.08 34.36
N GLU A 213 -13.49 -11.54 33.69
CA GLU A 213 -12.18 -10.88 33.72
C GLU A 213 -12.23 -9.46 33.17
N VAL A 214 -12.87 -9.24 32.01
CA VAL A 214 -12.89 -7.93 31.35
C VAL A 214 -13.87 -6.97 32.01
N PHE A 215 -15.12 -7.40 32.26
CA PHE A 215 -16.17 -6.48 32.71
C PHE A 215 -16.31 -6.40 34.23
N ASN A 216 -16.11 -7.50 34.98
CA ASN A 216 -16.25 -7.47 36.44
C ASN A 216 -14.94 -7.11 37.14
N LYS A 217 -13.80 -7.61 36.64
CA LYS A 217 -12.47 -7.30 37.19
C LYS A 217 -11.76 -6.14 36.47
N SER A 218 -12.40 -5.53 35.47
CA SER A 218 -11.86 -4.41 34.68
C SER A 218 -10.48 -4.70 34.07
N ARG A 219 -10.23 -5.96 33.68
CA ARG A 219 -8.96 -6.35 33.07
C ARG A 219 -8.84 -5.74 31.67
N LYS A 220 -7.78 -4.97 31.46
CA LYS A 220 -7.43 -4.43 30.15
C LYS A 220 -6.84 -5.53 29.27
N ILE A 221 -7.51 -5.85 28.16
CA ILE A 221 -7.03 -6.76 27.13
C ILE A 221 -7.37 -6.22 25.75
N GLU A 222 -6.41 -6.26 24.83
CA GLU A 222 -6.61 -5.90 23.43
C GLU A 222 -7.36 -6.98 22.66
N VAL A 223 -8.23 -6.57 21.73
CA VAL A 223 -9.03 -7.47 20.88
C VAL A 223 -8.16 -8.52 20.16
N PRO A 224 -7.03 -8.17 19.50
CA PRO A 224 -6.16 -9.16 18.86
C PRO A 224 -5.62 -10.20 19.84
N ARG A 225 -5.36 -9.81 21.10
CA ARG A 225 -4.86 -10.72 22.13
C ARG A 225 -5.94 -11.69 22.59
N LEU A 226 -7.18 -11.23 22.78
CA LEU A 226 -8.30 -12.09 23.13
C LEU A 226 -8.55 -13.16 22.06
N ILE A 227 -8.53 -12.76 20.78
CA ILE A 227 -8.69 -13.67 19.63
C ILE A 227 -7.61 -14.76 19.64
N ARG A 228 -6.35 -14.40 19.85
CA ARG A 228 -5.24 -15.38 19.92
C ARG A 228 -5.39 -16.36 21.09
N ILE A 229 -5.83 -15.89 22.25
CA ILE A 229 -6.03 -16.77 23.42
C ILE A 229 -7.14 -17.78 23.12
N PHE A 230 -8.24 -17.36 22.48
CA PHE A 230 -9.30 -18.27 22.09
C PHE A 230 -8.80 -19.32 21.09
N GLN A 231 -8.04 -18.92 20.06
CA GLN A 231 -7.46 -19.83 19.08
C GLN A 231 -6.55 -20.87 19.73
N GLY A 232 -5.65 -20.45 20.64
CA GLY A 232 -4.74 -21.37 21.33
C GLY A 232 -5.42 -22.36 22.31
N GLN A 233 -6.68 -22.12 22.71
CA GLN A 233 -7.44 -23.06 23.52
C GLN A 233 -8.17 -24.14 22.69
N ARG A 234 -8.32 -23.94 21.37
CA ARG A 234 -8.96 -24.93 20.48
C ARG A 234 -7.97 -25.95 19.89
N GLU A 235 -6.67 -25.78 20.11
CA GLU A 235 -5.63 -26.73 19.66
C GLU A 235 -5.47 -27.95 20.60
N PHE A 236 -6.38 -28.11 21.57
CA PHE A 236 -6.49 -29.25 22.49
C PHE A 236 -7.93 -29.79 22.49
#